data_AF-A0A2H4S8V9-F1
#
_entry.id   AF-A0A2H4S8V9-F1
#
_cell.length_a   1.000
_cell.length_b   1.000
_cell.length_c   1.000
_cell.angle_alpha   90.00
_cell.angle_beta   90.00
_cell.angle_gamma   90.00
#
_symmetry.space_group_name_H-M   'P 1'
#
loop_
_entity.id
_entity.type
_entity.pdbx_description
1 polymer ?
#
loop_
_entity_poly.entity_id
_entity_poly.type
_entity_poly.pdbx_seq_one_letter_code
_entity_poly.pdbx_strand_id
1 'polypeptide(L)'
;MHPHTHPVPAWHIEVLSNATLQWYAPTTPEERQLRAHQLSIPNLWGKFLKWLEMSDADEPFILPPRDIDEYPDFSTTTRNLRLSISSLNASDASTALELCQSFCATVQEGILIGQITTEDMLVALDPFDSASRQVISDMRIGGKIFSTIRSSIAEALEATQISRPDAVPDEMWGAMFKFVTAIHGRFHDVSCFNKLLTAMPESARASVSDDTLFIYIKTFIQSQATRDHRNPAWPWCCSKVGTALGQLSQGQRHTLFARINKFVRDPRSDTDTKMKTSFAWLLIQAYDAGLSAKSYTEIYKKSSGQNMDHSGYRIWQLAVARMYSHGVLSKDLHRHVAGWNFHDSLPQRWTIVAKTLLETQHPEAAIASLCDFLADLGETWHLAEGLIASHAETPCAELLQTVANTCGKLDIAIALNIAANKTTPGHDLLCVGPSGTMEQHFDKFMAYPKAESFAWRAIKAEGGTVESKMDLIDFLSDKYQSSPALSRSQKLRRARRTAAYQMALVGTVSPTVLRNAIAAVTLDLEEGHWGRETHLQWATKLVNDKVSPQAAREMQKWVEGWRHLINDATSQMNTVKL
;
A
#
# COMPACT_ATOMS: atom_id res chain seq x y z
N MET A 1 28.39 -41.50 -23.10
CA MET A 1 29.52 -41.09 -22.25
C MET A 1 29.00 -40.07 -21.25
N HIS A 2 29.27 -40.33 -19.97
CA HIS A 2 28.74 -39.61 -18.83
C HIS A 2 29.26 -38.14 -18.71
N PRO A 3 28.61 -37.34 -17.85
CA PRO A 3 28.58 -35.88 -17.81
C PRO A 3 29.37 -35.34 -16.59
N HIS A 4 28.83 -34.26 -15.98
CA HIS A 4 29.11 -33.60 -14.68
C HIS A 4 29.75 -32.20 -14.86
N THR A 5 29.35 -31.11 -14.18
CA THR A 5 28.55 -30.86 -12.95
C THR A 5 28.45 -29.31 -12.78
N HIS A 6 27.47 -28.64 -12.16
CA HIS A 6 26.89 -28.72 -10.79
C HIS A 6 25.71 -27.70 -10.65
N PRO A 7 24.96 -27.62 -9.53
CA PRO A 7 23.51 -27.84 -9.48
C PRO A 7 22.64 -26.60 -9.18
N VAL A 8 21.37 -26.67 -9.56
CA VAL A 8 20.28 -25.84 -9.02
C VAL A 8 19.67 -26.57 -7.83
N PRO A 9 19.41 -25.92 -6.67
CA PRO A 9 18.71 -26.57 -5.56
C PRO A 9 17.23 -26.75 -5.93
N ALA A 10 16.84 -28.00 -6.18
CA ALA A 10 15.45 -28.41 -6.23
C ALA A 10 14.88 -28.41 -4.80
N TRP A 11 13.95 -27.51 -4.52
CA TRP A 11 13.08 -27.66 -3.35
C TRP A 11 12.03 -28.69 -3.73
N HIS A 12 12.31 -29.94 -3.38
CA HIS A 12 11.37 -31.05 -3.47
C HIS A 12 10.43 -30.97 -2.26
N ILE A 13 9.12 -30.89 -2.50
CA ILE A 13 8.12 -31.22 -1.47
C ILE A 13 7.84 -32.71 -1.64
N GLU A 14 8.18 -33.50 -0.63
CA GLU A 14 7.70 -34.88 -0.51
C GLU A 14 6.21 -34.82 -0.16
N VAL A 15 5.36 -35.10 -1.14
CA VAL A 15 3.95 -35.40 -0.87
C VAL A 15 3.91 -36.89 -0.53
N LEU A 16 3.82 -37.21 0.77
CA LEU A 16 3.47 -38.55 1.21
C LEU A 16 2.01 -38.83 0.81
N SER A 17 1.86 -39.85 -0.03
CA SER A 17 0.61 -40.49 -0.46
C SER A 17 -0.21 -40.94 0.76
N ASN A 18 -1.52 -40.78 0.80
CA ASN A 18 -2.47 -41.70 0.19
C ASN A 18 -3.86 -41.05 0.04
N ALA A 19 -4.12 -40.43 -1.11
CA ALA A 19 -5.47 -40.25 -1.66
C ALA A 19 -5.30 -40.02 -3.16
N THR A 20 -5.64 -41.00 -3.98
CA THR A 20 -5.63 -40.89 -5.44
C THR A 20 -6.72 -39.90 -5.88
N LEU A 21 -6.36 -38.62 -5.98
CA LEU A 21 -7.20 -37.60 -6.59
C LEU A 21 -6.95 -37.65 -8.10
N GLN A 22 -7.70 -38.51 -8.79
CA GLN A 22 -7.69 -38.56 -10.25
C GLN A 22 -8.35 -37.28 -10.79
N TRP A 23 -7.54 -36.39 -11.34
CA TRP A 23 -8.02 -35.20 -12.03
C TRP A 23 -8.46 -35.57 -13.45
N TYR A 24 -9.70 -35.26 -13.79
CA TYR A 24 -10.23 -35.34 -15.16
C TYR A 24 -10.72 -33.96 -15.61
N ALA A 25 -10.44 -33.62 -16.87
CA ALA A 25 -10.87 -32.37 -17.49
C ALA A 25 -12.39 -32.41 -17.76
N PRO A 26 -13.17 -31.38 -17.37
CA PRO A 26 -14.62 -31.35 -17.54
C PRO A 26 -14.99 -31.14 -19.02
N THR A 27 -15.71 -32.08 -19.61
CA THR A 27 -16.02 -32.11 -21.05
C THR A 27 -17.39 -31.54 -21.40
N THR A 28 -18.25 -31.21 -20.42
CA THR A 28 -19.60 -30.69 -20.68
C THR A 28 -19.89 -29.31 -20.04
N PRO A 29 -20.76 -28.47 -20.65
CA PRO A 29 -21.15 -27.17 -20.09
C PRO A 29 -21.92 -27.27 -18.76
N GLU A 30 -22.70 -28.33 -18.58
CA GLU A 30 -23.51 -28.57 -17.37
C GLU A 30 -22.64 -28.93 -16.16
N GLU A 31 -21.54 -29.68 -16.36
CA GLU A 31 -20.54 -29.96 -15.30
C GLU A 31 -19.75 -28.72 -14.89
N ARG A 32 -19.54 -27.76 -15.82
CA ARG A 32 -18.93 -26.47 -15.50
C ARG A 32 -19.87 -25.60 -14.65
N GLN A 33 -21.17 -25.61 -14.92
CA GLN A 33 -22.15 -24.89 -14.09
C GLN A 33 -22.33 -25.52 -12.71
N LEU A 34 -22.38 -26.86 -12.60
CA LEU A 34 -22.46 -27.57 -11.33
C LEU A 34 -21.22 -27.37 -10.45
N ARG A 35 -20.00 -27.36 -11.01
CA ARG A 35 -18.77 -27.05 -10.24
C ARG A 35 -18.59 -25.57 -9.95
N ALA A 36 -19.05 -24.67 -10.82
CA ALA A 36 -19.10 -23.23 -10.51
C ALA A 36 -20.06 -22.94 -9.33
N HIS A 37 -21.10 -23.76 -9.13
CA HIS A 37 -21.98 -23.69 -7.96
C HIS A 37 -21.38 -24.36 -6.70
N GLN A 38 -20.50 -25.36 -6.84
CA GLN A 38 -19.75 -25.93 -5.71
C GLN A 38 -18.57 -25.06 -5.24
N LEU A 39 -18.05 -24.18 -6.10
CA LEU A 39 -17.02 -23.18 -5.80
C LEU A 39 -17.58 -21.76 -5.78
N SER A 40 -18.80 -21.58 -5.28
CA SER A 40 -19.39 -20.24 -5.14
C SER A 40 -18.81 -19.54 -3.90
N ILE A 41 -18.41 -18.28 -4.08
CA ILE A 41 -17.94 -17.34 -3.04
C ILE A 41 -18.91 -17.30 -1.82
N PRO A 42 -20.25 -17.42 -1.97
CA PRO A 42 -21.18 -17.60 -0.85
C PRO A 42 -21.01 -18.88 -0.01
N ASN A 43 -20.42 -19.96 -0.53
CA ASN A 43 -20.23 -21.22 0.22
C ASN A 43 -18.88 -21.27 0.98
N LEU A 44 -17.89 -20.49 0.55
CA LEU A 44 -16.63 -20.28 1.29
C LEU A 44 -16.74 -19.10 2.27
N TRP A 45 -17.42 -18.01 1.87
CA TRP A 45 -17.88 -16.99 2.80
C TRP A 45 -18.94 -17.53 3.74
N GLY A 46 -19.85 -18.39 3.31
CA GLY A 46 -20.84 -19.02 4.19
C GLY A 46 -20.23 -19.98 5.21
N LYS A 47 -19.02 -20.53 4.98
CA LYS A 47 -18.26 -21.33 5.96
C LYS A 47 -17.40 -20.48 6.90
N PHE A 48 -16.91 -19.34 6.43
CA PHE A 48 -16.15 -18.38 7.24
C PHE A 48 -17.05 -17.43 8.05
N LEU A 49 -18.20 -17.05 7.48
CA LEU A 49 -19.33 -16.40 8.13
C LEU A 49 -20.07 -17.37 9.02
N LYS A 50 -20.37 -18.64 8.66
CA LYS A 50 -20.77 -19.62 9.71
C LYS A 50 -19.74 -19.75 10.83
N TRP A 51 -18.46 -19.55 10.58
CA TRP A 51 -17.44 -19.60 11.63
C TRP A 51 -17.39 -18.31 12.48
N LEU A 52 -17.84 -17.17 11.95
CA LEU A 52 -17.93 -15.86 12.63
C LEU A 52 -19.35 -15.51 13.15
N GLU A 53 -20.39 -16.10 12.59
CA GLU A 53 -21.84 -15.88 12.80
C GLU A 53 -22.49 -17.09 13.50
N MET A 54 -21.85 -18.27 13.59
CA MET A 54 -22.16 -19.23 14.68
C MET A 54 -21.45 -18.83 16.00
N SER A 55 -20.90 -17.61 16.05
CA SER A 55 -20.98 -16.78 17.26
C SER A 55 -22.21 -15.92 17.06
N ASP A 56 -23.35 -16.39 17.58
CA ASP A 56 -24.67 -15.81 17.32
C ASP A 56 -24.66 -14.29 17.49
N ALA A 57 -25.00 -13.59 16.41
CA ALA A 57 -25.17 -12.14 16.37
C ALA A 57 -26.66 -11.71 16.43
N ASP A 58 -27.59 -12.66 16.63
CA ASP A 58 -29.02 -12.37 16.85
C ASP A 58 -29.55 -12.81 18.23
N GLU A 59 -28.69 -13.36 19.10
CA GLU A 59 -28.93 -13.39 20.55
C GLU A 59 -27.90 -12.49 21.24
N PRO A 60 -28.29 -11.67 22.23
CA PRO A 60 -27.31 -10.91 22.99
C PRO A 60 -26.33 -11.90 23.63
N PHE A 61 -25.05 -11.83 23.25
CA PHE A 61 -23.96 -12.63 23.81
C PHE A 61 -23.78 -12.43 25.33
N ILE A 62 -24.39 -11.37 25.84
CA ILE A 62 -24.74 -11.22 27.26
C ILE A 62 -26.19 -11.68 27.38
N LEU A 63 -26.40 -12.98 27.66
CA LEU A 63 -27.66 -13.37 28.28
C LEU A 63 -27.81 -12.48 29.53
N PRO A 64 -28.98 -11.86 29.80
CA PRO A 64 -29.22 -11.31 31.13
C PRO A 64 -28.82 -12.40 32.12
N PRO A 65 -28.07 -12.07 33.18
CA PRO A 65 -27.59 -13.08 34.13
C PRO A 65 -28.75 -14.01 34.44
N ARG A 66 -28.54 -15.32 34.23
CA ARG A 66 -29.55 -16.26 34.68
C ARG A 66 -29.76 -15.96 36.16
N ASP A 67 -31.00 -16.05 36.63
CA ASP A 67 -31.24 -16.14 38.08
C ASP A 67 -30.62 -17.47 38.53
N ILE A 68 -29.30 -17.47 38.69
CA ILE A 68 -28.54 -18.55 39.28
C ILE A 68 -28.54 -18.24 40.76
N ASP A 69 -29.32 -19.01 41.52
CA ASP A 69 -29.35 -18.90 42.98
C ASP A 69 -27.95 -19.12 43.59
N GLU A 70 -27.05 -19.84 42.91
CA GLU A 70 -25.67 -20.12 43.36
C GLU A 70 -24.69 -20.42 42.20
N TYR A 71 -23.63 -19.62 42.05
CA TYR A 71 -22.57 -19.83 41.05
C TYR A 71 -21.80 -21.13 41.33
N PRO A 72 -21.57 -22.02 40.33
CA PRO A 72 -20.90 -23.28 40.56
C PRO A 72 -19.45 -23.08 41.01
N ASP A 73 -19.02 -23.86 42.00
CA ASP A 73 -17.62 -23.86 42.47
C ASP A 73 -16.64 -24.06 41.31
N PHE A 74 -15.73 -23.10 41.13
CA PHE A 74 -14.79 -23.07 40.01
C PHE A 74 -13.90 -24.32 39.98
N SER A 75 -13.47 -24.81 41.15
CA SER A 75 -12.63 -26.01 41.25
C SER A 75 -13.33 -27.25 40.69
N THR A 76 -14.63 -27.35 40.94
CA THR A 76 -15.49 -28.43 40.47
C THR A 76 -15.76 -28.31 38.97
N THR A 77 -16.01 -27.09 38.48
CA THR A 77 -16.17 -26.80 37.05
C THR A 77 -14.92 -27.19 36.25
N THR A 78 -13.71 -26.82 36.70
CA THR A 78 -12.46 -27.23 36.05
C THR A 78 -12.24 -28.74 36.11
N ARG A 79 -12.53 -29.38 37.26
CA ARG A 79 -12.41 -30.85 37.41
C ARG A 79 -13.32 -31.59 36.44
N ASN A 80 -14.57 -31.14 36.30
CA ASN A 80 -15.53 -31.74 35.39
C ASN A 80 -15.08 -31.62 33.93
N LEU A 81 -14.56 -30.45 33.52
CA LEU A 81 -13.98 -30.27 32.19
C LEU A 81 -12.85 -31.28 31.91
N ARG A 82 -11.90 -31.43 32.85
CA ARG A 82 -10.78 -32.37 32.72
C ARG A 82 -11.27 -33.81 32.58
N LEU A 83 -12.18 -34.22 33.45
CA LEU A 83 -12.76 -35.57 33.41
C LEU A 83 -13.46 -35.84 32.09
N SER A 84 -14.35 -34.93 31.65
CA SER A 84 -15.08 -35.07 30.40
C SER A 84 -14.13 -35.15 29.20
N ILE A 85 -13.11 -34.29 29.10
CA ILE A 85 -12.13 -34.36 27.99
C ILE A 85 -11.28 -35.62 28.06
N SER A 86 -10.79 -36.01 29.23
CA SER A 86 -9.97 -37.21 29.38
C SER A 86 -10.71 -38.50 29.01
N SER A 87 -12.05 -38.48 29.05
CA SER A 87 -12.91 -39.60 28.66
C SER A 87 -13.22 -39.66 27.16
N LEU A 88 -12.86 -38.63 26.39
CA LEU A 88 -13.08 -38.60 24.94
C LEU A 88 -12.04 -39.43 24.20
N ASN A 89 -12.47 -39.99 23.07
CA ASN A 89 -11.55 -40.54 22.08
C ASN A 89 -10.80 -39.41 21.37
N ALA A 90 -9.52 -39.63 21.03
CA ALA A 90 -8.66 -38.62 20.39
C ALA A 90 -9.18 -38.08 19.03
N SER A 91 -10.14 -38.77 18.40
CA SER A 91 -10.79 -38.34 17.16
C SER A 91 -12.02 -37.44 17.36
N ASP A 92 -12.50 -37.25 18.59
CA ASP A 92 -13.73 -36.49 18.87
C ASP A 92 -13.49 -34.99 19.12
N ALA A 93 -13.01 -34.32 18.07
CA ALA A 93 -12.64 -32.91 18.10
C ALA A 93 -13.83 -31.96 18.33
N SER A 94 -15.03 -32.33 17.86
CA SER A 94 -16.25 -31.51 17.98
C SER A 94 -16.73 -31.47 19.43
N THR A 95 -16.82 -32.62 20.09
CA THR A 95 -17.28 -32.70 21.48
C THR A 95 -16.29 -32.00 22.43
N ALA A 96 -14.98 -32.13 22.17
CA ALA A 96 -13.97 -31.40 22.94
C ALA A 96 -14.15 -29.88 22.85
N LEU A 97 -14.51 -29.35 21.68
CA LEU A 97 -14.77 -27.92 21.49
C LEU A 97 -16.05 -27.48 22.21
N GLU A 98 -17.13 -28.25 22.13
CA GLU A 98 -18.41 -27.94 22.80
C GLU A 98 -18.26 -27.92 24.32
N LEU A 99 -17.53 -28.89 24.90
CA LEU A 99 -17.22 -28.91 26.33
C LEU A 99 -16.42 -27.68 26.75
N CYS A 100 -15.43 -27.27 25.93
CA CYS A 100 -14.67 -26.05 26.20
C CYS A 100 -15.52 -24.79 26.09
N GLN A 101 -16.46 -24.73 25.14
CA GLN A 101 -17.38 -23.59 25.01
C GLN A 101 -18.30 -23.47 26.24
N SER A 102 -18.84 -24.59 26.73
CA SER A 102 -19.63 -24.62 27.96
C SER A 102 -18.84 -24.17 29.19
N PHE A 103 -17.58 -24.62 29.31
CA PHE A 103 -16.65 -24.13 30.33
C PHE A 103 -16.42 -22.62 30.21
N CYS A 104 -16.17 -22.12 28.99
CA CYS A 104 -15.96 -20.70 28.75
C CYS A 104 -17.18 -19.88 29.20
N ALA A 105 -18.39 -20.28 28.83
CA ALA A 105 -19.62 -19.59 29.22
C ALA A 105 -19.74 -19.47 30.75
N THR A 106 -19.44 -20.55 31.47
CA THR A 106 -19.46 -20.56 32.94
C THR A 106 -18.43 -19.57 33.52
N VAL A 107 -17.20 -19.59 33.02
CA VAL A 107 -16.15 -18.66 33.47
C VAL A 107 -16.50 -17.20 33.15
N GLN A 108 -17.08 -16.95 31.98
CA GLN A 108 -17.50 -15.60 31.58
C GLN A 108 -18.57 -15.05 32.52
N GLU A 109 -19.58 -15.86 32.84
CA GLU A 109 -20.61 -15.50 33.82
C GLU A 109 -19.98 -15.21 35.19
N GLY A 110 -19.08 -16.07 35.66
CA GLY A 110 -18.36 -15.89 36.93
C GLY A 110 -17.56 -14.60 37.01
N ILE A 111 -16.90 -14.20 35.91
CA ILE A 111 -16.20 -12.91 35.83
C ILE A 111 -17.20 -11.75 35.91
N LEU A 112 -18.31 -11.82 35.17
CA LEU A 112 -19.34 -10.77 35.15
C LEU A 112 -19.97 -10.51 36.53
N ILE A 113 -20.18 -11.56 37.32
CA ILE A 113 -20.74 -11.47 38.68
C ILE A 113 -19.67 -11.30 39.78
N GLY A 114 -18.38 -11.30 39.43
CA GLY A 114 -17.27 -11.09 40.37
C GLY A 114 -16.93 -12.29 41.26
N GLN A 115 -17.25 -13.52 40.82
CA GLN A 115 -16.99 -14.77 41.55
C GLN A 115 -15.67 -15.45 41.16
N ILE A 116 -15.00 -14.99 40.10
CA ILE A 116 -13.70 -15.52 39.67
C ILE A 116 -12.57 -14.64 40.21
N THR A 117 -11.63 -15.25 40.93
CA THR A 117 -10.40 -14.59 41.39
C THR A 117 -9.36 -14.47 40.26
N THR A 118 -8.30 -13.67 40.48
CA THR A 118 -7.19 -13.57 39.51
C THR A 118 -6.49 -14.92 39.32
N GLU A 119 -6.31 -15.67 40.39
CA GLU A 119 -5.72 -17.01 40.40
C GLU A 119 -6.59 -18.00 39.63
N ASP A 120 -7.90 -17.98 39.86
CA ASP A 120 -8.85 -18.84 39.16
C ASP A 120 -8.88 -18.52 37.67
N MET A 121 -8.83 -17.24 37.28
CA MET A 121 -8.70 -16.84 35.88
C MET A 121 -7.41 -17.39 35.26
N LEU A 122 -6.27 -17.33 35.96
CA LEU A 122 -5.01 -17.91 35.47
C LEU A 122 -5.09 -19.42 35.27
N VAL A 123 -5.78 -20.14 36.16
CA VAL A 123 -6.08 -21.56 35.99
C VAL A 123 -7.03 -21.79 34.81
N ALA A 124 -8.03 -20.94 34.62
CA ALA A 124 -8.97 -21.03 33.51
C ALA A 124 -8.31 -20.85 32.15
N LEU A 125 -7.24 -20.06 32.05
CA LEU A 125 -6.48 -19.82 30.82
C LEU A 125 -5.70 -21.05 30.32
N ASP A 126 -5.38 -21.98 31.21
CA ASP A 126 -4.78 -23.28 30.88
C ASP A 126 -5.35 -24.40 31.79
N PRO A 127 -6.60 -24.81 31.57
CA PRO A 127 -7.32 -25.65 32.53
C PRO A 127 -6.94 -27.12 32.43
N PHE A 128 -6.06 -27.55 31.51
CA PHE A 128 -5.85 -28.96 31.18
C PHE A 128 -4.67 -29.60 31.92
N ASP A 129 -4.93 -30.76 32.51
CA ASP A 129 -3.91 -31.65 33.06
C ASP A 129 -3.27 -32.55 31.98
N SER A 130 -2.29 -33.36 32.37
CA SER A 130 -1.56 -34.24 31.45
C SER A 130 -2.47 -35.22 30.71
N ALA A 131 -3.51 -35.74 31.36
CA ALA A 131 -4.45 -36.68 30.75
C ALA A 131 -5.32 -36.01 29.68
N SER A 132 -5.89 -34.85 30.00
CA SER A 132 -6.67 -34.05 29.05
C SER A 132 -5.82 -33.64 27.84
N ARG A 133 -4.56 -33.24 28.07
CA ARG A 133 -3.62 -32.84 27.00
C ARG A 133 -3.27 -33.95 26.03
N GLN A 134 -3.29 -35.21 26.45
CA GLN A 134 -3.06 -36.33 25.54
C GLN A 134 -4.18 -36.44 24.50
N VAL A 135 -5.42 -36.18 24.91
CA VAL A 135 -6.60 -36.22 24.02
C VAL A 135 -6.58 -35.03 23.06
N ILE A 136 -6.23 -33.83 23.52
CA ILE A 136 -6.15 -32.60 22.70
C ILE A 136 -4.75 -32.33 22.13
N SER A 137 -3.93 -33.38 21.98
CA SER A 137 -2.54 -33.28 21.55
C SER A 137 -2.38 -32.83 20.08
N ASP A 138 -3.45 -32.93 19.28
CA ASP A 138 -3.50 -32.35 17.94
C ASP A 138 -3.28 -30.82 18.01
N MET A 139 -2.24 -30.33 17.34
CA MET A 139 -1.86 -28.92 17.37
C MET A 139 -2.97 -27.97 16.91
N ARG A 140 -3.80 -28.39 15.95
CA ARG A 140 -4.88 -27.58 15.39
C ARG A 140 -6.06 -27.52 16.36
N ILE A 141 -6.45 -28.66 16.93
CA ILE A 141 -7.57 -28.74 17.89
C ILE A 141 -7.19 -28.05 19.20
N GLY A 142 -6.06 -28.43 19.80
CA GLY A 142 -5.56 -27.79 21.02
C GLY A 142 -5.35 -26.28 20.82
N GLY A 143 -4.81 -25.87 19.67
CA GLY A 143 -4.67 -24.45 19.34
C GLY A 143 -6.00 -23.68 19.28
N LYS A 144 -7.04 -24.28 18.70
CA LYS A 144 -8.39 -23.68 18.65
C LYS A 144 -9.02 -23.59 20.03
N ILE A 145 -8.90 -24.64 20.85
CA ILE A 145 -9.40 -24.67 22.23
C ILE A 145 -8.77 -23.55 23.06
N PHE A 146 -7.44 -23.47 23.11
CA PHE A 146 -6.75 -22.43 23.86
C PHE A 146 -7.07 -21.02 23.35
N SER A 147 -7.19 -20.84 22.04
CA SER A 147 -7.62 -19.55 21.48
C SER A 147 -9.03 -19.17 21.94
N THR A 148 -9.95 -20.12 21.99
CA THR A 148 -11.35 -19.88 22.39
C THR A 148 -11.39 -19.43 23.84
N ILE A 149 -10.77 -20.21 24.73
CA ILE A 149 -10.67 -19.88 26.17
C ILE A 149 -10.13 -18.48 26.40
N ARG A 150 -8.98 -18.13 25.80
CA ARG A 150 -8.36 -16.81 25.97
C ARG A 150 -9.23 -15.68 25.45
N SER A 151 -9.89 -15.87 24.31
CA SER A 151 -10.75 -14.86 23.71
C SER A 151 -12.00 -14.65 24.55
N SER A 152 -12.63 -15.73 25.02
CA SER A 152 -13.81 -15.70 25.89
C SER A 152 -13.53 -15.01 27.21
N ILE A 153 -12.39 -15.28 27.85
CA ILE A 153 -11.99 -14.60 29.09
C ILE A 153 -11.74 -13.12 28.82
N ALA A 154 -10.99 -12.76 27.77
CA ALA A 154 -10.77 -11.35 27.42
C ALA A 154 -12.08 -10.60 27.11
N GLU A 155 -13.06 -11.27 26.51
CA GLU A 155 -14.41 -10.74 26.26
C GLU A 155 -15.19 -10.51 27.54
N ALA A 156 -15.13 -11.44 28.50
CA ALA A 156 -15.77 -11.23 29.79
C ALA A 156 -15.16 -10.06 30.56
N LEU A 157 -13.83 -9.90 30.55
CA LEU A 157 -13.20 -8.74 31.18
C LEU A 157 -13.66 -7.43 30.54
N GLU A 158 -13.70 -7.37 29.20
CA GLU A 158 -14.20 -6.21 28.45
C GLU A 158 -15.68 -5.92 28.77
N ALA A 159 -16.55 -6.92 28.69
CA ALA A 159 -17.97 -6.79 28.97
C ALA A 159 -18.23 -6.36 30.43
N THR A 160 -17.47 -6.92 31.37
CA THR A 160 -17.55 -6.53 32.79
C THR A 160 -17.13 -5.09 32.99
N GLN A 161 -16.03 -4.66 32.36
CA GLN A 161 -15.58 -3.26 32.44
C GLN A 161 -16.57 -2.27 31.82
N ILE A 162 -17.21 -2.63 30.70
CA ILE A 162 -18.22 -1.80 30.05
C ILE A 162 -19.48 -1.69 30.91
N SER A 163 -19.95 -2.80 31.48
CA SER A 163 -21.19 -2.85 32.25
C SER A 163 -21.03 -2.32 33.69
N ARG A 164 -19.87 -2.58 34.31
CA ARG A 164 -19.54 -2.22 35.69
C ARG A 164 -18.09 -1.72 35.74
N PRO A 165 -17.86 -0.43 35.48
CA PRO A 165 -16.52 0.15 35.61
C PRO A 165 -15.94 -0.16 36.99
N ASP A 166 -14.66 -0.55 37.02
CA ASP A 166 -13.87 -0.86 38.22
C ASP A 166 -14.22 -2.19 38.93
N ALA A 167 -15.15 -2.99 38.38
CA ALA A 167 -15.47 -4.31 38.92
C ALA A 167 -14.35 -5.35 38.68
N VAL A 168 -13.55 -5.15 37.63
CA VAL A 168 -12.40 -6.01 37.32
C VAL A 168 -11.14 -5.39 37.94
N PRO A 169 -10.44 -6.08 38.88
CA PRO A 169 -9.23 -5.57 39.49
C PRO A 169 -8.09 -5.36 38.48
N ASP A 170 -7.30 -4.29 38.66
CA ASP A 170 -6.11 -4.00 37.83
C ASP A 170 -5.12 -5.17 37.78
N GLU A 171 -5.00 -5.92 38.87
CA GLU A 171 -4.16 -7.11 38.94
C GLU A 171 -4.61 -8.21 37.95
N MET A 172 -5.92 -8.41 37.81
CA MET A 172 -6.49 -9.38 36.88
C MET A 172 -6.19 -9.00 35.43
N TRP A 173 -6.34 -7.72 35.09
CA TRP A 173 -5.93 -7.17 33.80
C TRP A 173 -4.44 -7.39 33.52
N GLY A 174 -3.58 -7.06 34.50
CA GLY A 174 -2.14 -7.24 34.41
C GLY A 174 -1.72 -8.71 34.25
N ALA A 175 -2.37 -9.62 34.97
CA ALA A 175 -2.13 -11.05 34.91
C ALA A 175 -2.50 -11.64 33.53
N MET A 176 -3.69 -11.30 33.02
CA MET A 176 -4.14 -11.71 31.68
C MET A 176 -3.20 -11.18 30.59
N PHE A 177 -2.79 -9.91 30.70
CA PHE A 177 -1.86 -9.31 29.74
C PHE A 177 -0.48 -10.00 29.76
N LYS A 178 0.08 -10.24 30.95
CA LYS A 178 1.35 -10.98 31.11
C LYS A 178 1.25 -12.39 30.53
N PHE A 179 0.13 -13.08 30.74
CA PHE A 179 -0.09 -14.41 30.19
C PHE A 179 -0.10 -14.39 28.65
N VAL A 180 -0.90 -13.52 28.03
CA VAL A 180 -0.99 -13.41 26.56
C VAL A 180 0.36 -13.04 25.94
N THR A 181 1.11 -12.15 26.59
CA THR A 181 2.42 -11.71 26.09
C THR A 181 3.55 -12.72 26.30
N ALA A 182 3.45 -13.60 27.31
CA ALA A 182 4.39 -14.69 27.55
C ALA A 182 4.23 -15.86 26.55
N ILE A 183 3.06 -15.98 25.91
CA ILE A 183 2.80 -17.04 24.92
C ILE A 183 3.24 -16.52 23.55
N HIS A 184 4.53 -16.67 23.28
CA HIS A 184 5.19 -16.15 22.10
C HIS A 184 4.71 -16.85 20.82
N GLY A 185 3.74 -16.27 20.09
CA GLY A 185 3.72 -16.39 18.64
C GLY A 185 2.56 -17.14 17.95
N ARG A 186 1.30 -17.00 18.39
CA ARG A 186 0.14 -17.39 17.56
C ARG A 186 -0.69 -16.18 17.13
N PHE A 187 -1.33 -16.29 15.96
CA PHE A 187 -2.19 -15.24 15.38
C PHE A 187 -3.33 -14.83 16.33
N HIS A 188 -3.86 -15.79 17.10
CA HIS A 188 -4.91 -15.58 18.09
C HIS A 188 -4.50 -14.65 19.24
N ASP A 189 -3.20 -14.60 19.56
CA ASP A 189 -2.68 -13.76 20.64
C ASP A 189 -2.67 -12.27 20.24
N VAL A 190 -2.72 -11.95 18.95
CA VAL A 190 -2.79 -10.57 18.43
C VAL A 190 -4.17 -9.97 18.66
N SER A 191 -5.22 -10.75 18.41
CA SER A 191 -6.60 -10.35 18.68
C SER A 191 -6.84 -10.11 20.15
N CYS A 192 -6.38 -11.05 21.00
CA CYS A 192 -6.48 -10.94 22.45
C CYS A 192 -5.70 -9.73 22.96
N PHE A 193 -4.46 -9.54 22.52
CA PHE A 193 -3.65 -8.37 22.89
C PHE A 193 -4.33 -7.05 22.54
N ASN A 194 -4.83 -6.89 21.31
CA ASN A 194 -5.53 -5.67 20.92
C ASN A 194 -6.78 -5.43 21.77
N LYS A 195 -7.58 -6.48 22.02
CA LYS A 195 -8.78 -6.39 22.85
C LYS A 195 -8.42 -5.93 24.27
N LEU A 196 -7.44 -6.58 24.90
CA LEU A 196 -6.96 -6.22 26.24
C LEU A 196 -6.47 -4.77 26.29
N LEU A 197 -5.60 -4.32 25.39
CA LEU A 197 -5.11 -2.93 25.42
C LEU A 197 -6.20 -1.89 25.16
N THR A 198 -7.25 -2.24 24.42
CA THR A 198 -8.35 -1.32 24.14
C THR A 198 -9.33 -1.24 25.30
N ALA A 199 -9.64 -2.38 25.95
CA ALA A 199 -10.63 -2.46 27.02
C ALA A 199 -10.07 -2.16 28.42
N MET A 200 -8.78 -2.41 28.65
CA MET A 200 -8.14 -2.24 29.95
C MET A 200 -8.19 -0.77 30.44
N PRO A 201 -8.57 -0.51 31.70
CA PRO A 201 -8.54 0.82 32.31
C PRO A 201 -7.16 1.49 32.24
N GLU A 202 -7.11 2.81 32.32
CA GLU A 202 -5.86 3.57 32.26
C GLU A 202 -4.92 3.21 33.43
N SER A 203 -5.46 2.98 34.63
CA SER A 203 -4.71 2.54 35.82
C SER A 203 -3.98 1.21 35.60
N ALA A 204 -4.72 0.19 35.15
CA ALA A 204 -4.16 -1.11 34.78
C ALA A 204 -3.15 -1.00 33.63
N ARG A 205 -3.45 -0.19 32.60
CA ARG A 205 -2.58 0.00 31.44
C ARG A 205 -1.25 0.66 31.79
N ALA A 206 -1.26 1.61 32.74
CA ALA A 206 -0.06 2.26 33.25
C ALA A 206 0.84 1.30 34.04
N SER A 207 0.27 0.24 34.63
CA SER A 207 1.03 -0.80 35.36
C SER A 207 1.76 -1.79 34.44
N VAL A 208 1.44 -1.80 33.14
CA VAL A 208 2.09 -2.69 32.17
C VAL A 208 3.54 -2.25 31.95
N SER A 209 4.48 -3.17 32.20
CA SER A 209 5.90 -2.89 32.06
C SER A 209 6.33 -2.64 30.61
N ASP A 210 7.23 -1.67 30.42
CA ASP A 210 7.82 -1.35 29.12
C ASP A 210 8.56 -2.55 28.51
N ASP A 211 9.12 -3.45 29.33
CA ASP A 211 9.78 -4.68 28.88
C ASP A 211 8.80 -5.68 28.29
N THR A 212 7.66 -5.89 28.93
CA THR A 212 6.60 -6.77 28.42
C THR A 212 6.08 -6.26 27.07
N LEU A 213 5.80 -4.96 26.96
CA LEU A 213 5.38 -4.33 25.71
C LEU A 213 6.44 -4.50 24.61
N PHE A 214 7.71 -4.21 24.94
CA PHE A 214 8.80 -4.34 23.98
C PHE A 214 8.98 -5.77 23.48
N ILE A 215 9.01 -6.77 24.37
CA ILE A 215 9.19 -8.17 23.99
C ILE A 215 8.05 -8.61 23.06
N TYR A 216 6.81 -8.32 23.43
CA TYR A 216 5.64 -8.69 22.62
C TYR A 216 5.71 -8.07 21.21
N ILE A 217 5.89 -6.75 21.12
CA ILE A 217 5.92 -6.04 19.83
C ILE A 217 7.12 -6.48 18.98
N LYS A 218 8.28 -6.71 19.61
CA LYS A 218 9.46 -7.26 18.93
C LYS A 218 9.17 -8.63 18.34
N THR A 219 8.62 -9.56 19.13
CA THR A 219 8.27 -10.91 18.67
C THR A 219 7.22 -10.87 17.57
N PHE A 220 6.23 -9.98 17.68
CA PHE A 220 5.24 -9.77 16.63
C PHE A 220 5.90 -9.31 15.32
N ILE A 221 6.75 -8.27 15.37
CA ILE A 221 7.47 -7.76 14.19
C ILE A 221 8.33 -8.87 13.55
N GLN A 222 9.04 -9.65 14.37
CA GLN A 222 9.83 -10.79 13.88
C GLN A 222 8.95 -11.85 13.20
N SER A 223 7.80 -12.18 13.79
CA SER A 223 6.83 -13.12 13.21
C SER A 223 6.21 -12.60 11.91
N GLN A 224 5.92 -11.30 11.83
CA GLN A 224 5.41 -10.69 10.59
C GLN A 224 6.50 -10.65 9.51
N ALA A 225 7.75 -10.43 9.88
CA ALA A 225 8.88 -10.39 8.95
C ALA A 225 9.21 -11.77 8.36
N THR A 226 8.81 -12.89 8.97
CA THR A 226 9.00 -14.22 8.35
C THR A 226 7.89 -14.60 7.37
N ARG A 227 6.80 -13.83 7.33
CA ARG A 227 5.63 -14.10 6.48
C ARG A 227 5.71 -13.30 5.18
N ASP A 228 5.00 -13.78 4.15
CA ASP A 228 4.76 -12.98 2.96
C ASP A 228 3.82 -11.81 3.32
N HIS A 229 4.29 -10.59 3.13
CA HIS A 229 3.54 -9.38 3.39
C HIS A 229 2.31 -9.19 2.50
N ARG A 230 2.20 -9.97 1.41
CA ARG A 230 1.02 -10.05 0.55
C ARG A 230 -0.12 -10.84 1.17
N ASN A 231 0.14 -11.54 2.28
CA ASN A 231 -0.90 -12.24 3.02
C ASN A 231 -1.92 -11.22 3.57
N PRO A 232 -3.24 -11.38 3.32
CA PRO A 232 -4.28 -10.45 3.78
C PRO A 232 -4.39 -10.36 5.31
N ALA A 233 -3.96 -11.39 6.04
CA ALA A 233 -3.89 -11.35 7.49
C ALA A 233 -2.86 -10.32 8.00
N TRP A 234 -1.92 -9.93 7.14
CA TRP A 234 -0.79 -9.08 7.49
C TRP A 234 -1.21 -7.62 7.75
N PRO A 235 -1.91 -6.92 6.83
CA PRO A 235 -2.48 -5.60 7.13
C PRO A 235 -3.44 -5.62 8.32
N TRP A 236 -4.25 -6.68 8.46
CA TRP A 236 -5.21 -6.80 9.54
C TRP A 236 -4.53 -6.91 10.92
N CYS A 237 -3.51 -7.76 11.05
CA CYS A 237 -2.72 -7.87 12.27
C CYS A 237 -2.02 -6.54 12.60
N CYS A 238 -1.43 -5.87 11.60
CA CYS A 238 -0.78 -4.59 11.81
C CYS A 238 -1.78 -3.51 12.23
N SER A 239 -3.01 -3.53 11.71
CA SER A 239 -4.09 -2.63 12.11
C SER A 239 -4.47 -2.80 13.58
N LYS A 240 -4.61 -4.05 14.04
CA LYS A 240 -4.88 -4.35 15.45
C LYS A 240 -3.76 -3.84 16.35
N VAL A 241 -2.51 -4.19 16.06
CA VAL A 241 -1.38 -3.72 16.88
C VAL A 241 -1.26 -2.19 16.83
N GLY A 242 -1.33 -1.57 15.65
CA GLY A 242 -1.21 -0.11 15.51
C GLY A 242 -2.31 0.66 16.24
N THR A 243 -3.55 0.18 16.19
CA THR A 243 -4.68 0.77 16.94
C THR A 243 -4.46 0.65 18.44
N ALA A 244 -4.01 -0.53 18.91
CA ALA A 244 -3.72 -0.76 20.32
C ALA A 244 -2.57 0.11 20.84
N LEU A 245 -1.54 0.37 20.02
CA LEU A 245 -0.46 1.30 20.37
C LEU A 245 -0.95 2.74 20.53
N GLY A 246 -2.02 3.10 19.82
CA GLY A 246 -2.71 4.38 19.97
C GLY A 246 -3.22 4.63 21.41
N GLN A 247 -3.55 3.57 22.13
CA GLN A 247 -4.10 3.59 23.48
C GLN A 247 -3.05 3.72 24.59
N LEU A 248 -1.77 3.56 24.29
CA LEU A 248 -0.70 3.70 25.28
C LEU A 248 -0.48 5.17 25.66
N SER A 249 -0.04 5.40 26.90
CA SER A 249 0.35 6.75 27.34
C SER A 249 1.52 7.30 26.51
N GLN A 250 1.65 8.63 26.45
CA GLN A 250 2.72 9.28 25.68
C GLN A 250 4.12 8.79 26.10
N GLY A 251 4.33 8.57 27.40
CA GLY A 251 5.59 8.04 27.95
C GLY A 251 5.88 6.61 27.49
N GLN A 252 4.92 5.69 27.64
CA GLN A 252 5.06 4.29 27.19
C GLN A 252 5.32 4.22 25.68
N ARG A 253 4.60 5.02 24.89
CA ARG A 253 4.79 5.08 23.43
C ARG A 253 6.19 5.55 23.07
N HIS A 254 6.69 6.61 23.72
CA HIS A 254 8.02 7.13 23.45
C HIS A 254 9.10 6.07 23.74
N THR A 255 9.05 5.43 24.91
CA THR A 255 10.01 4.38 25.29
C THR A 255 9.95 3.19 24.36
N LEU A 256 8.74 2.68 24.07
CA LEU A 256 8.55 1.55 23.17
C LEU A 256 9.08 1.86 21.76
N PHE A 257 8.72 3.01 21.20
CA PHE A 257 9.12 3.38 19.84
C PHE A 257 10.63 3.55 19.74
N ALA A 258 11.27 4.16 20.74
CA ALA A 258 12.73 4.28 20.79
C ALA A 258 13.42 2.91 20.78
N ARG A 259 12.94 1.97 21.60
CA ARG A 259 13.49 0.61 21.68
C ARG A 259 13.27 -0.20 20.40
N ILE A 260 12.07 -0.15 19.83
CA ILE A 260 11.76 -0.86 18.58
C ILE A 260 12.54 -0.26 17.40
N ASN A 261 12.65 1.07 17.31
CA ASN A 261 13.47 1.74 16.29
C ASN A 261 14.94 1.33 16.39
N LYS A 262 15.48 1.16 17.60
CA LYS A 262 16.84 0.63 17.81
C LYS A 262 16.95 -0.83 17.36
N PHE A 263 15.93 -1.65 17.61
CA PHE A 263 15.88 -3.06 17.22
C PHE A 263 15.81 -3.23 15.69
N VAL A 264 14.89 -2.55 14.99
CA VAL A 264 14.75 -2.70 13.53
C VAL A 264 15.95 -2.13 12.75
N ARG A 265 16.74 -1.25 13.39
CA ARG A 265 17.97 -0.68 12.86
C ARG A 265 19.23 -1.42 13.31
N ASP A 266 19.10 -2.60 13.94
CA ASP A 266 20.25 -3.36 14.42
C ASP A 266 21.21 -3.65 13.26
N PRO A 267 22.47 -3.15 13.30
CA PRO A 267 23.43 -3.34 12.22
C PRO A 267 23.79 -4.81 11.98
N ARG A 268 23.53 -5.70 12.94
CA ARG A 268 23.91 -7.13 12.88
C ARG A 268 22.99 -7.99 12.01
N SER A 269 21.78 -7.53 11.70
CA SER A 269 20.85 -8.27 10.85
C SER A 269 21.24 -8.20 9.37
N ASP A 270 20.90 -9.23 8.58
CA ASP A 270 21.06 -9.17 7.13
C ASP A 270 20.08 -8.16 6.50
N THR A 271 20.36 -7.75 5.26
CA THR A 271 19.60 -6.70 4.56
C THR A 271 18.13 -7.07 4.35
N ASP A 272 17.80 -8.34 4.06
CA ASP A 272 16.43 -8.78 3.83
C ASP A 272 15.61 -8.78 5.13
N THR A 273 16.18 -9.32 6.21
CA THR A 273 15.56 -9.27 7.54
C THR A 273 15.36 -7.83 8.01
N LYS A 274 16.33 -6.94 7.81
CA LYS A 274 16.21 -5.51 8.12
C LYS A 274 15.07 -4.86 7.35
N MET A 275 14.97 -5.12 6.06
CA MET A 275 13.91 -4.59 5.21
C MET A 275 12.53 -5.06 5.70
N LYS A 276 12.36 -6.37 5.93
CA LYS A 276 11.07 -6.95 6.34
C LYS A 276 10.62 -6.49 7.72
N THR A 277 11.55 -6.45 8.70
CA THR A 277 11.25 -5.95 10.05
C THR A 277 10.96 -4.45 10.06
N SER A 278 11.72 -3.65 9.29
CA SER A 278 11.46 -2.22 9.13
C SER A 278 10.09 -1.97 8.49
N PHE A 279 9.74 -2.74 7.45
CA PHE A 279 8.46 -2.57 6.78
C PHE A 279 7.28 -3.00 7.67
N ALA A 280 7.39 -4.12 8.40
CA ALA A 280 6.38 -4.52 9.37
C ALA A 280 6.16 -3.41 10.43
N TRP A 281 7.24 -2.81 10.93
CA TRP A 281 7.14 -1.71 11.88
C TRP A 281 6.50 -0.45 11.28
N LEU A 282 6.89 -0.05 10.06
CA LEU A 282 6.29 1.08 9.35
C LEU A 282 4.79 0.89 9.08
N LEU A 283 4.36 -0.34 8.79
CA LEU A 283 2.95 -0.63 8.58
C LEU A 283 2.16 -0.57 9.88
N ILE A 284 2.69 -1.09 10.99
CA ILE A 284 2.08 -0.93 12.33
C ILE A 284 1.91 0.56 12.67
N GLN A 285 2.95 1.36 12.45
CA GLN A 285 2.91 2.81 12.69
C GLN A 285 1.97 3.55 11.73
N ALA A 286 1.72 3.04 10.53
CA ALA A 286 0.75 3.64 9.62
C ALA A 286 -0.68 3.54 10.18
N TYR A 287 -0.97 2.47 10.93
CA TYR A 287 -2.25 2.27 11.60
C TYR A 287 -2.43 3.07 12.90
N ASP A 288 -1.39 3.76 13.36
CA ASP A 288 -1.43 4.59 14.56
C ASP A 288 -2.11 5.94 14.28
N ALA A 289 -3.36 6.08 14.74
CA ALA A 289 -4.15 7.30 14.61
C ALA A 289 -3.56 8.51 15.39
N GLY A 290 -2.74 8.25 16.42
CA GLY A 290 -2.07 9.32 17.18
C GLY A 290 -0.86 9.91 16.46
N LEU A 291 -0.40 9.29 15.37
CA LEU A 291 0.77 9.75 14.62
C LEU A 291 0.35 10.65 13.46
N SER A 292 0.77 11.92 13.50
CA SER A 292 0.50 12.89 12.43
C SER A 292 1.10 12.46 11.09
N ALA A 293 0.51 12.90 9.97
CA ALA A 293 1.04 12.63 8.63
C ALA A 293 2.50 13.08 8.47
N LYS A 294 2.84 14.28 8.95
CA LYS A 294 4.21 14.81 8.91
C LYS A 294 5.19 13.94 9.69
N SER A 295 4.84 13.58 10.93
CA SER A 295 5.68 12.72 11.77
C SER A 295 5.88 11.34 11.14
N TYR A 296 4.82 10.76 10.57
CA TYR A 296 4.93 9.49 9.85
C TYR A 296 5.86 9.60 8.64
N THR A 297 5.72 10.64 7.83
CA THR A 297 6.58 10.89 6.65
C THR A 297 8.05 11.02 7.03
N GLU A 298 8.37 11.69 8.15
CA GLU A 298 9.74 11.77 8.66
C GLU A 298 10.28 10.39 9.08
N ILE A 299 9.45 9.55 9.72
CA ILE A 299 9.80 8.18 10.10
C ILE A 299 10.03 7.32 8.86
N TYR A 300 9.16 7.45 7.86
CA TYR A 300 9.29 6.76 6.57
C TYR A 300 10.61 7.14 5.89
N LYS A 301 10.89 8.43 5.69
CA LYS A 301 12.12 8.90 5.02
C LYS A 301 13.41 8.45 5.73
N LYS A 302 13.40 8.42 7.07
CA LYS A 302 14.53 7.89 7.86
C LYS A 302 14.71 6.38 7.72
N SER A 303 13.66 5.65 7.36
CA SER A 303 13.67 4.18 7.26
C SER A 303 13.84 3.69 5.82
N SER A 304 13.34 4.44 4.83
CA SER A 304 13.34 4.05 3.42
C SER A 304 14.68 4.27 2.71
N GLY A 305 15.41 5.35 3.04
CA GLY A 305 16.55 5.83 2.26
C GLY A 305 17.81 4.94 2.13
N GLN A 306 17.88 3.79 2.80
CA GLN A 306 19.03 2.85 2.67
C GLN A 306 18.65 1.38 2.51
N ASN A 307 17.45 0.95 2.91
CA ASN A 307 17.16 -0.48 3.13
C ASN A 307 15.78 -0.96 2.65
N MET A 308 14.91 -0.09 2.11
CA MET A 308 13.61 -0.54 1.58
C MET A 308 13.56 -0.42 0.06
N ASP A 309 13.04 -1.45 -0.60
CA ASP A 309 12.54 -1.26 -1.95
C ASP A 309 11.28 -0.38 -1.93
N HIS A 310 11.15 0.44 -2.96
CA HIS A 310 9.94 1.22 -3.23
C HIS A 310 8.96 0.35 -4.04
N SER A 311 8.65 -0.84 -3.53
CA SER A 311 7.65 -1.70 -4.16
C SER A 311 6.28 -1.04 -4.08
N GLY A 312 5.64 -0.84 -5.23
CA GLY A 312 4.32 -0.21 -5.30
C GLY A 312 3.26 -0.91 -4.45
N TYR A 313 3.43 -2.22 -4.16
CA TYR A 313 2.54 -2.94 -3.24
C TYR A 313 2.69 -2.47 -1.79
N ARG A 314 3.93 -2.19 -1.34
CA ARG A 314 4.18 -1.70 0.02
C ARG A 314 3.64 -0.29 0.18
N ILE A 315 3.86 0.57 -0.82
CA ILE A 315 3.29 1.93 -0.85
C ILE A 315 1.76 1.87 -0.78
N TRP A 316 1.14 0.97 -1.55
CA TRP A 316 -0.30 0.72 -1.46
C TRP A 316 -0.73 0.32 -0.04
N GLN A 317 -0.03 -0.62 0.61
CA GLN A 317 -0.34 -1.04 2.00
C GLN A 317 -0.24 0.12 3.00
N LEU A 318 0.79 0.95 2.89
CA LEU A 318 0.97 2.12 3.76
C LEU A 318 -0.14 3.16 3.53
N ALA A 319 -0.50 3.42 2.26
CA ALA A 319 -1.57 4.36 1.92
C ALA A 319 -2.92 3.92 2.49
N VAL A 320 -3.31 2.66 2.28
CA VAL A 320 -4.57 2.11 2.81
C VAL A 320 -4.59 2.17 4.35
N ALA A 321 -3.47 1.86 5.01
CA ALA A 321 -3.36 1.94 6.46
C ALA A 321 -3.55 3.38 6.99
N ARG A 322 -2.95 4.38 6.32
CA ARG A 322 -3.10 5.79 6.70
C ARG A 322 -4.50 6.34 6.46
N MET A 323 -5.12 5.98 5.33
CA MET A 323 -6.50 6.39 5.06
C MET A 323 -7.46 5.82 6.11
N TYR A 324 -7.24 4.59 6.58
CA TYR A 324 -8.02 4.01 7.67
C TYR A 324 -7.75 4.69 9.02
N SER A 325 -6.48 4.88 9.42
CA SER A 325 -6.17 5.48 10.73
C SER A 325 -6.62 6.93 10.88
N HIS A 326 -6.80 7.65 9.77
CA HIS A 326 -7.31 9.03 9.75
C HIS A 326 -8.82 9.13 9.51
N GLY A 327 -9.52 7.99 9.50
CA GLY A 327 -10.98 7.95 9.38
C GLY A 327 -11.52 8.21 7.96
N VAL A 328 -10.66 8.28 6.94
CA VAL A 328 -11.09 8.41 5.54
C VAL A 328 -11.75 7.12 5.06
N LEU A 329 -11.21 5.97 5.46
CA LEU A 329 -11.83 4.66 5.25
C LEU A 329 -12.49 4.19 6.55
N SER A 330 -13.78 3.83 6.47
CA SER A 330 -14.44 3.11 7.55
C SER A 330 -13.86 1.70 7.72
N LYS A 331 -14.19 1.01 8.82
CA LYS A 331 -13.76 -0.36 9.07
C LYS A 331 -14.17 -1.33 7.96
N ASP A 332 -15.38 -1.20 7.42
CA ASP A 332 -15.88 -2.08 6.37
C ASP A 332 -15.25 -1.76 5.01
N LEU A 333 -15.05 -0.48 4.70
CA LEU A 333 -14.34 -0.07 3.48
C LEU A 333 -12.86 -0.48 3.53
N HIS A 334 -12.21 -0.34 4.69
CA HIS A 334 -10.85 -0.84 4.89
C HIS A 334 -10.77 -2.35 4.70
N ARG A 335 -11.74 -3.11 5.24
CA ARG A 335 -11.82 -4.56 5.04
C ARG A 335 -12.01 -4.92 3.56
N HIS A 336 -12.82 -4.15 2.83
CA HIS A 336 -13.03 -4.35 1.39
C HIS A 336 -11.73 -4.11 0.61
N VAL A 337 -11.05 -2.99 0.85
CA VAL A 337 -9.84 -2.58 0.12
C VAL A 337 -8.61 -3.42 0.50
N ALA A 338 -8.38 -3.64 1.79
CA ALA A 338 -7.25 -4.43 2.30
C ALA A 338 -7.51 -5.95 2.24
N GLY A 339 -8.71 -6.35 1.84
CA GLY A 339 -9.23 -7.71 1.88
C GLY A 339 -8.62 -8.69 0.89
N TRP A 340 -9.10 -9.93 0.98
CA TRP A 340 -8.54 -11.06 0.26
C TRP A 340 -9.19 -11.27 -1.10
N ASN A 341 -8.48 -10.86 -2.14
CA ASN A 341 -8.68 -11.36 -3.50
C ASN A 341 -7.31 -11.77 -4.05
N PHE A 342 -7.04 -13.08 -4.10
CA PHE A 342 -5.78 -13.65 -4.56
C PHE A 342 -5.46 -13.30 -6.04
N HIS A 343 -6.49 -12.94 -6.79
CA HIS A 343 -6.39 -12.61 -8.21
C HIS A 343 -6.21 -11.11 -8.49
N ASP A 344 -6.29 -10.25 -7.46
CA ASP A 344 -6.25 -8.82 -7.67
C ASP A 344 -4.80 -8.34 -7.92
N SER A 345 -4.57 -7.90 -9.16
CA SER A 345 -3.33 -7.24 -9.56
C SER A 345 -3.15 -5.92 -8.79
N LEU A 346 -1.90 -5.45 -8.66
CA LEU A 346 -1.65 -4.15 -8.02
C LEU A 346 -2.41 -2.99 -8.69
N PRO A 347 -2.51 -2.91 -10.04
CA PRO A 347 -3.41 -1.99 -10.73
C PRO A 347 -4.86 -2.05 -10.25
N GLN A 348 -5.43 -3.26 -10.16
CA GLN A 348 -6.81 -3.45 -9.69
C GLN A 348 -6.99 -2.98 -8.24
N ARG A 349 -6.00 -3.22 -7.37
CA ARG A 349 -6.02 -2.73 -5.98
C ARG A 349 -6.05 -1.20 -5.89
N TRP A 350 -5.27 -0.50 -6.73
CA TRP A 350 -5.34 0.97 -6.80
C TRP A 350 -6.68 1.45 -7.35
N THR A 351 -7.25 0.76 -8.33
CA THR A 351 -8.60 1.05 -8.84
C THR A 351 -9.67 0.87 -7.78
N ILE A 352 -9.61 -0.21 -6.98
CA ILE A 352 -10.53 -0.45 -5.87
C ILE A 352 -10.40 0.67 -4.82
N VAL A 353 -9.18 1.03 -4.41
CA VAL A 353 -8.95 2.18 -3.51
C VAL A 353 -9.62 3.45 -4.05
N ALA A 354 -9.35 3.81 -5.31
CA ALA A 354 -9.89 5.03 -5.90
C ALA A 354 -11.42 5.02 -5.96
N LYS A 355 -12.04 3.91 -6.41
CA LYS A 355 -13.50 3.76 -6.43
C LYS A 355 -14.10 3.88 -5.03
N THR A 356 -13.55 3.16 -4.06
CA THR A 356 -14.01 3.20 -2.67
C THR A 356 -13.91 4.60 -2.07
N LEU A 357 -12.85 5.36 -2.37
CA LEU A 357 -12.72 6.75 -1.90
C LEU A 357 -13.74 7.69 -2.55
N LEU A 358 -14.06 7.48 -3.83
CA LEU A 358 -15.08 8.25 -4.54
C LEU A 358 -16.52 7.97 -4.07
N GLU A 359 -16.74 6.85 -3.40
CA GLU A 359 -18.04 6.48 -2.80
C GLU A 359 -18.20 7.01 -1.36
N THR A 360 -17.18 7.67 -0.79
CA THR A 360 -17.27 8.27 0.54
C THR A 360 -18.14 9.54 0.55
N GLN A 361 -18.52 10.02 1.74
CA GLN A 361 -19.32 11.24 1.90
C GLN A 361 -18.62 12.51 1.34
N HIS A 362 -17.28 12.51 1.32
CA HIS A 362 -16.47 13.64 0.88
C HIS A 362 -15.37 13.17 -0.10
N PRO A 363 -15.75 12.81 -1.34
CA PRO A 363 -14.85 12.14 -2.28
C PRO A 363 -13.64 12.99 -2.68
N GLU A 364 -13.83 14.30 -2.84
CA GLU A 364 -12.75 15.23 -3.20
C GLU A 364 -11.68 15.30 -2.09
N ALA A 365 -12.12 15.44 -0.84
CA ALA A 365 -11.22 15.47 0.32
C ALA A 365 -10.50 14.12 0.52
N ALA A 366 -11.20 13.00 0.28
CA ALA A 366 -10.65 11.66 0.41
C ALA A 366 -9.54 11.38 -0.63
N ILE A 367 -9.77 11.73 -1.91
CA ILE A 367 -8.77 11.58 -2.97
C ILE A 367 -7.60 12.56 -2.77
N ALA A 368 -7.87 13.81 -2.39
CA ALA A 368 -6.84 14.78 -2.08
C ALA A 368 -5.94 14.31 -0.93
N SER A 369 -6.53 13.78 0.15
CA SER A 369 -5.81 13.21 1.30
C SER A 369 -4.88 12.05 0.89
N LEU A 370 -5.35 11.14 0.01
CA LEU A 370 -4.50 10.08 -0.54
C LEU A 370 -3.33 10.65 -1.34
N CYS A 371 -3.59 11.62 -2.22
CA CYS A 371 -2.58 12.20 -3.10
C CYS A 371 -1.56 13.06 -2.33
N ASP A 372 -2.00 13.78 -1.30
CA ASP A 372 -1.14 14.52 -0.38
C ASP A 372 -0.24 13.58 0.40
N PHE A 373 -0.78 12.48 0.93
CA PHE A 373 0.01 11.47 1.61
C PHE A 373 1.09 10.88 0.69
N LEU A 374 0.74 10.49 -0.54
CA LEU A 374 1.70 9.95 -1.50
C LEU A 374 2.74 11.00 -1.93
N ALA A 375 2.35 12.28 -2.05
CA ALA A 375 3.27 13.38 -2.33
C ALA A 375 4.28 13.59 -1.20
N ASP A 376 3.83 13.52 0.05
CA ASP A 376 4.70 13.63 1.21
C ASP A 376 5.78 12.53 1.25
N LEU A 377 5.41 11.32 0.84
CA LEU A 377 6.35 10.19 0.69
C LEU A 377 7.29 10.34 -0.52
N GLY A 378 6.88 11.10 -1.55
CA GLY A 378 7.57 11.17 -2.85
C GLY A 378 7.14 10.07 -3.84
N GLU A 379 5.97 9.47 -3.63
CA GLU A 379 5.51 8.22 -4.25
C GLU A 379 4.18 8.36 -5.01
N THR A 380 3.85 9.57 -5.46
CA THR A 380 2.62 9.88 -6.23
C THR A 380 2.40 9.00 -7.45
N TRP A 381 3.51 8.51 -8.03
CA TRP A 381 3.51 7.80 -9.29
C TRP A 381 2.84 6.42 -9.22
N HIS A 382 2.86 5.74 -8.07
CA HIS A 382 2.27 4.41 -7.94
C HIS A 382 0.77 4.38 -8.14
N LEU A 383 0.06 5.43 -7.69
CA LEU A 383 -1.38 5.57 -7.94
C LEU A 383 -1.64 5.78 -9.44
N ALA A 384 -0.91 6.71 -10.06
CA ALA A 384 -1.08 7.02 -11.48
C ALA A 384 -0.81 5.80 -12.38
N GLU A 385 0.29 5.09 -12.18
CA GLU A 385 0.59 3.87 -12.95
C GLU A 385 -0.45 2.79 -12.74
N GLY A 386 -0.90 2.57 -11.50
CA GLY A 386 -1.92 1.57 -11.18
C GLY A 386 -3.22 1.83 -11.93
N LEU A 387 -3.69 3.08 -11.92
CA LEU A 387 -4.93 3.46 -12.60
C LEU A 387 -4.80 3.40 -14.13
N ILE A 388 -3.68 3.84 -14.69
CA ILE A 388 -3.43 3.79 -16.14
C ILE A 388 -3.34 2.33 -16.62
N ALA A 389 -2.61 1.47 -15.90
CA ALA A 389 -2.51 0.06 -16.22
C ALA A 389 -3.88 -0.64 -16.14
N SER A 390 -4.67 -0.34 -15.10
CA SER A 390 -6.02 -0.87 -14.96
C SER A 390 -6.94 -0.40 -16.10
N HIS A 391 -6.79 0.84 -16.56
CA HIS A 391 -7.55 1.37 -17.70
C HIS A 391 -7.23 0.65 -19.01
N ALA A 392 -5.95 0.30 -19.22
CA ALA A 392 -5.52 -0.47 -20.38
C ALA A 392 -6.10 -1.89 -20.40
N GLU A 393 -6.30 -2.51 -19.23
CA GLU A 393 -6.95 -3.82 -19.09
C GLU A 393 -8.48 -3.72 -19.17
N THR A 394 -9.07 -2.70 -18.57
CA THR A 394 -10.52 -2.47 -18.52
C THR A 394 -10.82 -0.98 -18.58
N PRO A 395 -11.35 -0.46 -19.69
CA PRO A 395 -11.57 0.96 -19.88
C PRO A 395 -12.41 1.61 -18.75
N CYS A 396 -11.80 2.59 -18.08
CA CYS A 396 -12.37 3.32 -16.94
C CYS A 396 -12.12 4.83 -17.01
N ALA A 397 -12.32 5.45 -18.18
CA ALA A 397 -11.97 6.85 -18.43
C ALA A 397 -12.59 7.84 -17.42
N GLU A 398 -13.84 7.62 -17.01
CA GLU A 398 -14.53 8.46 -16.02
C GLU A 398 -13.84 8.47 -14.66
N LEU A 399 -13.34 7.31 -14.21
CA LEU A 399 -12.57 7.19 -12.97
C LEU A 399 -11.28 7.99 -13.06
N LEU A 400 -10.54 7.86 -14.16
CA LEU A 400 -9.29 8.58 -14.37
C LEU A 400 -9.52 10.10 -14.34
N GLN A 401 -10.57 10.58 -15.01
CA GLN A 401 -10.93 12.00 -15.05
C GLN A 401 -11.35 12.52 -13.66
N THR A 402 -12.15 11.75 -12.94
CA THR A 402 -12.62 12.13 -11.60
C THR A 402 -11.44 12.24 -10.64
N VAL A 403 -10.52 11.26 -10.65
CA VAL A 403 -9.29 11.33 -9.85
C VAL A 403 -8.39 12.48 -10.29
N ALA A 404 -8.24 12.71 -11.59
CA ALA A 404 -7.44 13.82 -12.12
C ALA A 404 -7.93 15.19 -11.62
N ASN A 405 -9.25 15.40 -11.61
CA ASN A 405 -9.86 16.66 -11.19
C ASN A 405 -9.80 16.86 -9.67
N THR A 406 -9.79 15.78 -8.88
CA THR A 406 -9.86 15.84 -7.41
C THR A 406 -8.50 15.73 -6.72
N CYS A 407 -7.47 15.19 -7.38
CA CYS A 407 -6.18 14.91 -6.74
C CYS A 407 -5.39 16.14 -6.28
N GLY A 408 -5.65 17.32 -6.85
CA GLY A 408 -4.91 18.56 -6.55
C GLY A 408 -3.41 18.52 -6.93
N LYS A 409 -2.94 17.45 -7.58
CA LYS A 409 -1.55 17.26 -8.02
C LYS A 409 -1.48 17.31 -9.54
N LEU A 410 -0.85 18.37 -10.05
CA LEU A 410 -0.78 18.67 -11.49
C LEU A 410 -0.17 17.52 -12.31
N ASP A 411 0.90 16.90 -11.81
CA ASP A 411 1.59 15.78 -12.47
C ASP A 411 0.70 14.54 -12.62
N ILE A 412 -0.03 14.18 -11.55
CA ILE A 412 -1.01 13.08 -11.57
C ILE A 412 -2.17 13.43 -12.51
N ALA A 413 -2.72 14.64 -12.39
CA ALA A 413 -3.85 15.10 -13.19
C ALA A 413 -3.56 15.05 -14.69
N ILE A 414 -2.37 15.50 -15.12
CA ILE A 414 -1.93 15.44 -16.51
C ILE A 414 -1.86 13.98 -16.97
N ALA A 415 -1.16 13.12 -16.22
CA ALA A 415 -0.95 11.72 -16.61
C ALA A 415 -2.27 10.94 -16.77
N LEU A 416 -3.21 11.15 -15.85
CA LEU A 416 -4.52 10.50 -15.88
C LEU A 416 -5.42 11.04 -17.00
N ASN A 417 -5.45 12.35 -17.24
CA ASN A 417 -6.24 12.93 -18.34
C ASN A 417 -5.73 12.50 -19.72
N ILE A 418 -4.41 12.36 -19.87
CA ILE A 418 -3.80 11.78 -21.08
C ILE A 418 -4.31 10.35 -21.29
N ALA A 419 -4.22 9.52 -20.25
CA ALA A 419 -4.62 8.11 -20.34
C ALA A 419 -6.14 7.94 -20.56
N ALA A 420 -6.95 8.87 -20.05
CA ALA A 420 -8.40 8.90 -20.28
C ALA A 420 -8.80 9.27 -21.73
N ASN A 421 -7.83 9.48 -22.64
CA ASN A 421 -8.04 9.83 -24.04
C ASN A 421 -8.98 11.04 -24.23
N LYS A 422 -8.86 12.06 -23.37
CA LYS A 422 -9.64 13.29 -23.54
C LYS A 422 -9.34 13.89 -24.92
N THR A 423 -10.39 14.05 -25.75
CA THR A 423 -10.34 14.70 -27.08
C THR A 423 -10.18 16.21 -27.01
N THR A 424 -9.88 16.75 -25.83
CA THR A 424 -9.65 18.18 -25.57
C THR A 424 -8.32 18.58 -26.22
N PRO A 425 -8.20 19.79 -26.77
CA PRO A 425 -6.95 20.22 -27.39
C PRO A 425 -5.79 20.12 -26.39
N GLY A 426 -4.63 19.66 -26.86
CA GLY A 426 -3.58 19.16 -25.96
C GLY A 426 -2.99 20.19 -24.98
N HIS A 427 -3.27 21.49 -25.20
CA HIS A 427 -2.97 22.54 -24.23
C HIS A 427 -3.81 22.43 -22.95
N ASP A 428 -5.09 22.04 -23.03
CA ASP A 428 -5.97 21.86 -21.87
C ASP A 428 -5.53 20.69 -20.98
N LEU A 429 -4.88 19.68 -21.58
CA LEU A 429 -4.33 18.53 -20.85
C LEU A 429 -3.17 18.90 -19.92
N LEU A 430 -2.45 20.00 -20.20
CA LEU A 430 -1.32 20.49 -19.40
C LEU A 430 -1.72 21.57 -18.38
N CYS A 431 -2.98 22.03 -18.41
CA CYS A 431 -3.49 23.17 -17.63
C CYS A 431 -4.44 22.76 -16.50
N VAL A 432 -4.36 21.52 -16.02
CA VAL A 432 -5.31 20.98 -15.04
C VAL A 432 -4.83 21.25 -13.61
N GLY A 433 -5.43 22.22 -12.92
CA GLY A 433 -5.17 22.46 -11.50
C GLY A 433 -6.11 23.50 -10.86
N PRO A 434 -6.24 23.54 -9.52
CA PRO A 434 -7.29 24.33 -8.84
C PRO A 434 -7.05 25.85 -8.83
N SER A 435 -5.86 26.33 -9.22
CA SER A 435 -5.53 27.76 -9.30
C SER A 435 -4.13 28.00 -9.89
N GLY A 436 -3.94 29.10 -10.62
CA GLY A 436 -2.66 29.55 -11.21
C GLY A 436 -2.77 29.94 -12.70
N THR A 437 -1.79 30.68 -13.21
CA THR A 437 -1.70 30.95 -14.66
C THR A 437 -1.14 29.73 -15.39
N MET A 438 -1.54 29.55 -16.66
CA MET A 438 -1.09 28.48 -17.57
C MET A 438 0.44 28.28 -17.56
N GLU A 439 1.19 29.37 -17.43
CA GLU A 439 2.66 29.38 -17.42
C GLU A 439 3.24 28.81 -16.12
N GLN A 440 2.62 29.12 -14.98
CA GLN A 440 3.04 28.60 -13.68
C GLN A 440 2.81 27.10 -13.55
N HIS A 441 1.75 26.56 -14.17
CA HIS A 441 1.51 25.11 -14.22
C HIS A 441 2.55 24.43 -15.12
N PHE A 442 2.83 24.99 -16.29
CA PHE A 442 3.81 24.41 -17.19
C PHE A 442 5.23 24.37 -16.61
N ASP A 443 5.67 25.45 -15.96
CA ASP A 443 7.01 25.50 -15.36
C ASP A 443 7.14 24.49 -14.20
N LYS A 444 6.09 24.32 -13.40
CA LYS A 444 6.02 23.26 -12.37
C LYS A 444 6.07 21.86 -13.00
N PHE A 445 5.36 21.63 -14.10
CA PHE A 445 5.43 20.37 -14.83
C PHE A 445 6.83 20.10 -15.37
N MET A 446 7.48 21.08 -16.02
CA MET A 446 8.82 20.91 -16.59
C MET A 446 9.92 20.71 -15.55
N ALA A 447 9.71 21.14 -14.30
CA ALA A 447 10.60 20.84 -13.19
C ALA A 447 10.56 19.36 -12.77
N TYR A 448 9.55 18.59 -13.17
CA TYR A 448 9.44 17.17 -12.84
C TYR A 448 10.36 16.30 -13.72
N PRO A 449 11.21 15.42 -13.12
CA PRO A 449 12.23 14.67 -13.86
C PRO A 449 11.73 13.79 -15.02
N LYS A 450 10.46 13.37 -14.99
CA LYS A 450 9.84 12.52 -16.02
C LYS A 450 8.82 13.26 -16.90
N ALA A 451 8.63 14.56 -16.73
CA ALA A 451 7.63 15.37 -17.43
C ALA A 451 7.70 15.21 -18.95
N GLU A 452 8.92 15.26 -19.49
CA GLU A 452 9.15 15.09 -20.92
C GLU A 452 8.64 13.71 -21.41
N SER A 453 8.86 12.64 -20.64
CA SER A 453 8.33 11.31 -20.98
C SER A 453 6.79 11.31 -21.05
N PHE A 454 6.11 12.07 -20.20
CA PHE A 454 4.64 12.14 -20.20
C PHE A 454 4.10 12.95 -21.36
N ALA A 455 4.67 14.12 -21.63
CA ALA A 455 4.31 14.93 -22.78
C ALA A 455 4.41 14.14 -24.09
N TRP A 456 5.48 13.34 -24.26
CA TRP A 456 5.63 12.50 -25.44
C TRP A 456 4.74 11.25 -25.45
N ARG A 457 4.37 10.71 -24.29
CA ARG A 457 3.35 9.66 -24.22
C ARG A 457 1.97 10.20 -24.58
N ALA A 458 1.64 11.43 -24.20
CA ALA A 458 0.41 12.12 -24.60
C ALA A 458 0.30 12.24 -26.12
N ILE A 459 1.37 12.70 -26.75
CA ILE A 459 1.44 12.85 -28.21
C ILE A 459 1.29 11.49 -28.93
N LYS A 460 1.79 10.42 -28.32
CA LYS A 460 1.74 9.05 -28.87
C LYS A 460 0.47 8.27 -28.54
N ALA A 461 -0.34 8.73 -27.59
CA ALA A 461 -1.56 8.02 -27.20
C ALA A 461 -2.50 7.91 -28.41
N GLU A 462 -3.25 6.81 -28.49
CA GLU A 462 -4.19 6.60 -29.60
C GLU A 462 -5.34 7.62 -29.58
N GLY A 463 -5.67 8.20 -28.41
CA GLY A 463 -6.62 9.30 -28.28
C GLY A 463 -6.10 10.67 -28.75
N GLY A 464 -7.02 11.63 -28.91
CA GLY A 464 -6.75 13.02 -29.36
C GLY A 464 -6.74 13.18 -30.88
N THR A 465 -7.29 14.30 -31.39
CA THR A 465 -7.26 14.62 -32.83
C THR A 465 -5.83 14.97 -33.28
N VAL A 466 -5.56 14.84 -34.58
CA VAL A 466 -4.29 15.28 -35.16
C VAL A 466 -4.03 16.75 -34.85
N GLU A 467 -5.05 17.62 -34.88
CA GLU A 467 -4.88 19.04 -34.49
C GLU A 467 -4.47 19.18 -33.03
N SER A 468 -5.13 18.48 -32.10
CA SER A 468 -4.81 18.56 -30.67
C SER A 468 -3.36 18.16 -30.35
N LYS A 469 -2.82 17.19 -31.10
CA LYS A 469 -1.42 16.72 -30.99
C LYS A 469 -0.45 17.73 -31.59
N MET A 470 -0.83 18.37 -32.70
CA MET A 470 -0.05 19.44 -33.32
C MET A 470 0.06 20.65 -32.40
N ASP A 471 -1.05 21.09 -31.80
CA ASP A 471 -1.11 22.21 -30.85
C ASP A 471 -0.21 21.97 -29.63
N LEU A 472 -0.24 20.75 -29.09
CA LEU A 472 0.62 20.36 -27.98
C LEU A 472 2.10 20.40 -28.36
N ILE A 473 2.46 19.94 -29.57
CA ILE A 473 3.85 19.99 -30.04
C ILE A 473 4.32 21.44 -30.25
N ASP A 474 3.46 22.30 -30.80
CA ASP A 474 3.75 23.72 -30.99
C ASP A 474 3.97 24.43 -29.66
N PHE A 475 3.07 24.19 -28.71
CA PHE A 475 3.19 24.70 -27.35
C PHE A 475 4.48 24.24 -26.65
N LEU A 476 4.81 22.94 -26.72
CA LEU A 476 6.06 22.43 -26.17
C LEU A 476 7.29 23.07 -26.84
N SER A 477 7.24 23.29 -28.14
CA SER A 477 8.33 23.93 -28.89
C SER A 477 8.60 25.35 -28.40
N ASP A 478 7.56 26.17 -28.26
CA ASP A 478 7.69 27.55 -27.76
C ASP A 478 8.22 27.58 -26.33
N LYS A 479 7.75 26.66 -25.48
CA LYS A 479 8.20 26.61 -24.09
C LYS A 479 9.64 26.09 -23.93
N TYR A 480 10.07 25.13 -24.75
CA TYR A 480 11.48 24.70 -24.73
C TYR A 480 12.43 25.81 -25.17
N GLN A 481 12.02 26.63 -26.13
CA GLN A 481 12.84 27.74 -26.61
C GLN A 481 12.97 28.83 -25.56
N SER A 482 11.86 29.21 -24.92
CA SER A 482 11.78 30.27 -23.90
C SER A 482 12.33 29.87 -22.52
N SER A 483 12.46 28.58 -22.21
CA SER A 483 12.91 28.13 -20.88
C SER A 483 14.37 28.52 -20.57
N PRO A 484 14.64 29.22 -19.45
CA PRO A 484 16.01 29.55 -19.03
C PRO A 484 16.73 28.36 -18.37
N ALA A 485 15.99 27.34 -17.90
CA ALA A 485 16.53 26.16 -17.22
C ALA A 485 17.21 25.16 -18.16
N LEU A 486 17.03 25.30 -19.48
CA LEU A 486 17.55 24.35 -20.46
C LEU A 486 18.86 24.83 -21.06
N SER A 487 19.87 23.95 -21.02
CA SER A 487 21.12 24.18 -21.75
C SER A 487 20.86 24.19 -23.26
N ARG A 488 21.75 24.84 -24.03
CA ARG A 488 21.67 24.94 -25.49
C ARG A 488 21.50 23.57 -26.17
N SER A 489 22.27 22.60 -25.72
CA SER A 489 22.22 21.22 -26.22
C SER A 489 20.89 20.52 -25.88
N GLN A 490 20.20 20.91 -24.80
CA GLN A 490 18.85 20.43 -24.50
C GLN A 490 17.80 21.12 -25.38
N LYS A 491 17.88 22.45 -25.56
CA LYS A 491 16.98 23.21 -26.45
C LYS A 491 17.01 22.65 -27.86
N LEU A 492 18.20 22.44 -28.43
CA LEU A 492 18.33 21.89 -29.78
C LEU A 492 17.83 20.45 -29.90
N ARG A 493 18.16 19.56 -28.94
CA ARG A 493 17.66 18.18 -28.96
C ARG A 493 16.13 18.14 -28.93
N ARG A 494 15.52 19.04 -28.16
CA ARG A 494 14.07 19.14 -28.03
C ARG A 494 13.40 19.73 -29.27
N ALA A 495 13.98 20.77 -29.88
CA ALA A 495 13.54 21.31 -31.17
C ALA A 495 13.58 20.27 -32.31
N ARG A 496 14.65 19.45 -32.36
CA ARG A 496 14.75 18.33 -33.30
C ARG A 496 13.65 17.30 -33.07
N ARG A 497 13.36 17.01 -31.79
CA ARG A 497 12.32 16.07 -31.40
C ARG A 497 10.93 16.58 -31.82
N THR A 498 10.58 17.84 -31.54
CA THR A 498 9.29 18.42 -31.96
C THR A 498 9.10 18.36 -33.47
N ALA A 499 10.14 18.72 -34.26
CA ALA A 499 10.09 18.63 -35.72
C ALA A 499 9.88 17.19 -36.22
N ALA A 500 10.60 16.22 -35.64
CA ALA A 500 10.49 14.81 -36.02
C ALA A 500 9.09 14.23 -35.73
N TYR A 501 8.46 14.61 -34.62
CA TYR A 501 7.12 14.13 -34.29
C TYR A 501 6.03 14.71 -35.18
N GLN A 502 6.05 16.01 -35.51
CA GLN A 502 5.10 16.57 -36.48
C GLN A 502 5.27 15.93 -37.86
N MET A 503 6.52 15.72 -38.27
CA MET A 503 6.84 14.99 -39.49
C MET A 503 6.25 13.58 -39.51
N ALA A 504 6.30 12.86 -38.39
CA ALA A 504 5.71 11.53 -38.28
C ALA A 504 4.16 11.56 -38.24
N LEU A 505 3.57 12.61 -37.67
CA LEU A 505 2.12 12.74 -37.49
C LEU A 505 1.39 13.19 -38.76
N VAL A 506 1.94 14.18 -39.48
CA VAL A 506 1.26 14.84 -40.62
C VAL A 506 2.16 15.04 -41.84
N GLY A 507 3.43 14.63 -41.79
CA GLY A 507 4.37 14.80 -42.90
C GLY A 507 4.87 16.25 -43.10
N THR A 508 4.43 17.19 -42.27
CA THR A 508 4.77 18.61 -42.32
C THR A 508 5.22 19.11 -40.95
N VAL A 509 5.83 20.30 -40.92
CA VAL A 509 6.26 20.99 -39.69
C VAL A 509 5.59 22.34 -39.63
N SER A 510 5.05 22.70 -38.48
CA SER A 510 4.37 23.99 -38.28
C SER A 510 5.37 25.16 -38.39
N PRO A 511 4.89 26.38 -38.72
CA PRO A 511 5.72 27.59 -38.68
C PRO A 511 6.36 27.83 -37.31
N THR A 512 5.65 27.50 -36.22
CA THR A 512 6.12 27.62 -34.83
C THR A 512 7.34 26.74 -34.57
N VAL A 513 7.22 25.45 -34.86
CA VAL A 513 8.32 24.49 -34.66
C VAL A 513 9.50 24.81 -35.56
N LEU A 514 9.24 25.22 -36.81
CA LEU A 514 10.29 25.59 -37.75
C LEU A 514 11.08 26.81 -37.24
N ARG A 515 10.40 27.87 -36.81
CA ARG A 515 11.03 29.07 -36.23
C ARG A 515 11.90 28.72 -35.04
N ASN A 516 11.37 27.95 -34.09
CA ASN A 516 12.09 27.58 -32.88
C ASN A 516 13.29 26.65 -33.17
N ALA A 517 13.17 25.77 -34.17
CA ALA A 517 14.27 24.92 -34.62
C ALA A 517 15.40 25.74 -35.25
N ILE A 518 15.07 26.74 -36.09
CA ILE A 518 16.05 27.65 -36.66
C ILE A 518 16.74 28.44 -35.54
N ALA A 519 15.97 29.07 -34.65
CA ALA A 519 16.51 29.85 -33.53
C ALA A 519 17.43 29.01 -32.62
N ALA A 520 17.09 27.75 -32.34
CA ALA A 520 17.93 26.87 -31.53
C ALA A 520 19.26 26.49 -32.22
N VAL A 521 19.33 26.51 -33.55
CA VAL A 521 20.53 26.18 -34.34
C VAL A 521 21.37 27.43 -34.61
N THR A 522 20.74 28.60 -34.78
CA THR A 522 21.44 29.86 -35.08
C THR A 522 21.97 30.57 -33.83
N LEU A 523 21.55 30.16 -32.64
CA LEU A 523 21.97 30.76 -31.36
C LEU A 523 23.51 30.87 -31.21
N ASP A 524 24.25 29.85 -31.67
CA ASP A 524 25.72 29.88 -31.62
C ASP A 524 26.30 31.00 -32.50
N LEU A 525 25.71 31.21 -33.68
CA LEU A 525 26.13 32.25 -34.62
C LEU A 525 25.76 33.66 -34.13
N GLU A 526 24.58 33.80 -33.49
CA GLU A 526 24.14 35.06 -32.87
C GLU A 526 25.10 35.54 -31.77
N GLU A 527 25.74 34.62 -31.07
CA GLU A 527 26.72 34.91 -30.03
C GLU A 527 28.18 34.95 -30.55
N GLY A 528 28.38 34.91 -31.87
CA GLY A 528 29.71 35.03 -32.48
C GLY A 528 30.51 33.72 -32.53
N HIS A 529 29.89 32.56 -32.34
CA HIS A 529 30.54 31.25 -32.51
C HIS A 529 30.19 30.65 -33.88
N TRP A 530 31.05 29.80 -34.42
CA TRP A 530 30.89 29.23 -35.77
C TRP A 530 29.64 28.35 -36.00
N GLY A 531 28.99 27.91 -34.90
CA GLY A 531 27.92 26.92 -34.94
C GLY A 531 28.39 25.55 -35.46
N ARG A 532 27.71 24.47 -35.06
CA ARG A 532 28.04 23.12 -35.56
C ARG A 532 27.48 22.91 -36.96
N GLU A 533 28.36 22.54 -37.90
CA GLU A 533 28.00 22.29 -39.30
C GLU A 533 26.83 21.31 -39.46
N THR A 534 26.86 20.19 -38.74
CA THR A 534 25.81 19.16 -38.77
C THR A 534 24.46 19.66 -38.30
N HIS A 535 24.40 20.72 -37.50
CA HIS A 535 23.16 21.32 -37.02
C HIS A 535 22.60 22.30 -38.04
N LEU A 536 23.47 23.13 -38.62
CA LEU A 536 23.12 24.09 -39.66
C LEU A 536 22.64 23.39 -40.93
N GLN A 537 23.35 22.34 -41.39
CA GLN A 537 22.92 21.52 -42.53
C GLN A 537 21.56 20.87 -42.30
N TRP A 538 21.31 20.39 -41.08
CA TRP A 538 20.01 19.82 -40.72
C TRP A 538 18.89 20.87 -40.82
N ALA A 539 19.11 22.09 -40.31
CA ALA A 539 18.12 23.16 -40.37
C ALA A 539 17.88 23.65 -41.81
N THR A 540 18.94 23.82 -42.60
CA THR A 540 18.83 24.19 -44.02
C THR A 540 18.07 23.13 -44.82
N LYS A 541 18.33 21.84 -44.56
CA LYS A 541 17.56 20.74 -45.15
C LYS A 541 16.09 20.78 -44.74
N LEU A 542 15.81 21.06 -43.46
CA LEU A 542 14.45 21.20 -42.97
C LEU A 542 13.71 22.35 -43.68
N VAL A 543 14.35 23.50 -43.90
CA VAL A 543 13.79 24.62 -44.67
C VAL A 543 13.58 24.27 -46.14
N ASN A 544 14.52 23.54 -46.75
CA ASN A 544 14.40 23.07 -48.14
C ASN A 544 13.15 22.20 -48.32
N ASP A 545 12.97 21.25 -47.41
CA ASP A 545 11.93 20.23 -47.49
C ASP A 545 10.54 20.75 -47.09
N LYS A 546 10.46 21.92 -46.41
CA LYS A 546 9.20 22.42 -45.82
C LYS A 546 8.78 23.82 -46.25
N VAL A 547 9.70 24.67 -46.68
CA VAL A 547 9.41 26.02 -47.15
C VAL A 547 9.63 26.11 -48.66
N SER A 548 10.89 26.06 -49.09
CA SER A 548 11.26 25.96 -50.51
C SER A 548 12.77 25.78 -50.68
N PRO A 549 13.23 25.26 -51.83
CA PRO A 549 14.65 25.24 -52.19
C PRO A 549 15.28 26.64 -52.31
N GLN A 550 14.47 27.66 -52.61
CA GLN A 550 14.95 29.04 -52.65
C GLN A 550 15.24 29.56 -51.24
N ALA A 551 14.30 29.37 -50.30
CA ALA A 551 14.49 29.78 -48.90
C ALA A 551 15.69 29.06 -48.24
N ALA A 552 15.93 27.80 -48.58
CA ALA A 552 17.10 27.07 -48.08
C ALA A 552 18.42 27.62 -48.63
N ARG A 553 18.47 27.98 -49.92
CA ARG A 553 19.65 28.64 -50.53
C ARG A 553 19.89 30.01 -49.93
N GLU A 554 18.82 30.76 -49.64
CA GLU A 554 18.93 32.03 -48.93
C GLU A 554 19.49 31.79 -47.53
N MET A 555 18.87 30.92 -46.72
CA MET A 555 19.37 30.57 -45.37
C MET A 555 20.85 30.15 -45.38
N GLN A 556 21.28 29.35 -46.36
CA GLN A 556 22.68 28.97 -46.50
C GLN A 556 23.60 30.19 -46.71
N LYS A 557 23.21 31.13 -47.58
CA LYS A 557 23.95 32.39 -47.77
C LYS A 557 24.03 33.21 -46.48
N TRP A 558 22.95 33.26 -45.70
CA TRP A 558 22.94 33.96 -44.41
C TRP A 558 23.92 33.31 -43.41
N VAL A 559 23.91 31.98 -43.31
CA VAL A 559 24.83 31.23 -42.43
C VAL A 559 26.29 31.42 -42.85
N GLU A 560 26.59 31.36 -44.14
CA GLU A 560 27.92 31.63 -44.69
C GLU A 560 28.37 33.06 -44.40
N GLY A 561 27.48 34.04 -44.62
CA GLY A 561 27.73 35.46 -44.31
C GLY A 561 28.03 35.69 -42.83
N TRP A 562 27.27 35.07 -41.92
CA TRP A 562 27.55 35.14 -40.48
C TRP A 562 28.89 34.54 -40.09
N ARG A 563 29.29 33.41 -40.69
CA ARG A 563 30.61 32.82 -40.45
C ARG A 563 31.75 33.67 -40.96
N HIS A 564 31.57 34.35 -42.09
CA HIS A 564 32.55 35.33 -42.58
C HIS A 564 32.72 36.48 -41.58
N LEU A 565 31.63 37.05 -41.09
CA LEU A 565 31.68 38.12 -40.09
C LEU A 565 32.39 37.69 -38.80
N ILE A 566 32.12 36.46 -38.34
CA ILE A 566 32.80 35.89 -37.17
C ILE A 566 34.30 35.77 -37.46
N ASN A 567 34.70 35.25 -38.62
CA ASN A 567 36.11 35.11 -39.00
C ASN A 567 36.84 36.44 -39.08
N ASP A 568 36.21 37.46 -39.65
CA ASP A 568 36.79 38.79 -39.76
C ASP A 568 36.99 39.40 -38.37
N ALA A 569 35.99 39.28 -37.49
CA ALA A 569 36.07 39.73 -36.10
C ALA A 569 37.15 38.97 -35.30
N THR A 570 37.30 37.65 -35.53
CA THR A 570 38.29 36.83 -34.81
C THR A 570 39.72 37.12 -35.32
N SER A 571 39.87 37.39 -36.62
CA SER A 571 41.14 37.76 -37.25
C SER A 571 41.62 39.16 -36.84
N GLN A 572 40.70 40.12 -36.68
CA GLN A 572 40.98 41.46 -36.16
C GLN A 572 41.40 41.43 -34.68
N MET A 573 40.79 40.58 -33.85
CA MET A 573 41.21 40.43 -32.45
C MET A 573 42.61 39.82 -32.28
N ASN A 574 43.03 38.93 -33.19
CA ASN A 574 44.36 38.32 -33.16
C ASN A 574 45.47 39.25 -33.69
N THR A 575 45.14 40.24 -34.52
CA THR A 575 46.10 41.23 -35.03
C THR A 575 46.32 42.43 -34.10
N VAL A 576 45.42 42.67 -33.13
CA VAL A 576 45.56 43.72 -32.10
C VAL A 576 46.32 43.23 -30.85
N LYS A 577 46.60 41.92 -30.74
CA LYS A 577 47.35 41.29 -29.64
C LYS A 577 48.82 40.94 -29.98
N LEU A 578 49.30 41.36 -31.14
CA LEU A 578 50.71 41.40 -31.53
C LEU A 578 51.16 42.86 -31.52
#